data_AF-A0A3B9PVX1-F1
#
_entry.id   AF-A0A3B9PVX1-F1
#
_cell.length_a   1.000
_cell.length_b   1.000
_cell.length_c   1.000
_cell.angle_alpha   90.00
_cell.angle_beta   90.00
_cell.angle_gamma   90.00
#
_symmetry.space_group_name_H-M   'P 1'
#
loop_
_entity.id
_entity.type
_entity.pdbx_description
1 polymer ?
#
loop_
_entity_poly.entity_id
_entity_poly.type
_entity_poly.pdbx_seq_one_letter_code
_entity_poly.pdbx_strand_id
1 'polypeptide(L)'
;MDKGKIKKKIFVVSMVVLLCCAAVIAGLTTSMSSYGANESTIPIYFEGKRLSEGGYIVNQTPYVPLSVAKKIGETDKLVFDENEKKMLIDLSRQNIRMADKETTDFVKKYGGTVYIPLKTFDGTLCVPMDVSGQFVKLHAYISDGTIRINRADSTDKAARVTERDAKLVPNLSSKVKQNPIKLNSGDIVYILGETDNYYRVETQDALTGYVMTVSYTHL
;
A
#
# COMPACT_ATOMS: atom_id res chain seq x y z
N MET A 1 -71.73 2.68 -18.97
CA MET A 1 -70.37 2.17 -18.73
C MET A 1 -70.16 2.02 -17.23
N ASP A 2 -69.95 0.79 -16.76
CA ASP A 2 -70.07 0.41 -15.34
C ASP A 2 -68.87 0.93 -14.51
N LYS A 3 -69.14 1.95 -13.67
CA LYS A 3 -68.14 2.62 -12.83
C LYS A 3 -67.45 1.67 -11.85
N GLY A 4 -68.10 0.56 -11.48
CA GLY A 4 -67.52 -0.46 -10.58
C GLY A 4 -66.39 -1.26 -11.25
N LYS A 5 -66.55 -1.62 -12.53
CA LYS A 5 -65.53 -2.35 -13.29
C LYS A 5 -64.29 -1.50 -13.58
N ILE A 6 -64.46 -0.18 -13.76
CA ILE A 6 -63.36 0.76 -14.00
C ILE A 6 -62.52 0.94 -12.72
N LYS A 7 -63.16 1.11 -11.55
CA LYS A 7 -62.44 1.20 -10.26
C LYS A 7 -61.63 -0.04 -9.94
N LYS A 8 -62.17 -1.24 -10.23
CA LYS A 8 -61.47 -2.51 -10.00
C LYS A 8 -60.26 -2.68 -10.93
N LYS A 9 -60.37 -2.27 -12.20
CA LYS A 9 -59.25 -2.26 -13.15
C LYS A 9 -58.15 -1.28 -12.74
N ILE A 10 -58.51 -0.07 -12.30
CA ILE A 10 -57.54 0.94 -11.83
C ILE A 10 -56.80 0.44 -10.58
N PHE A 11 -57.50 -0.20 -9.64
CA PHE A 11 -56.88 -0.77 -8.44
C PHE A 11 -55.88 -1.89 -8.78
N VAL A 12 -56.24 -2.80 -9.68
CA VAL A 12 -55.36 -3.90 -10.11
C VAL A 12 -54.12 -3.36 -10.84
N VAL A 13 -54.29 -2.38 -11.74
CA VAL A 13 -53.15 -1.77 -12.45
C VAL A 13 -52.22 -1.05 -11.47
N SER A 14 -52.76 -0.30 -10.51
CA SER A 14 -51.97 0.37 -9.47
C SER A 14 -51.17 -0.63 -8.64
N MET A 15 -51.78 -1.77 -8.25
CA MET A 15 -51.12 -2.80 -7.47
C MET A 15 -49.98 -3.49 -8.25
N VAL A 16 -50.18 -3.75 -9.55
CA VAL A 16 -49.15 -4.33 -10.42
C VAL A 16 -47.99 -3.36 -10.62
N VAL A 17 -48.26 -2.06 -10.82
CA VAL A 17 -47.20 -1.05 -10.93
C VAL A 17 -46.40 -0.95 -9.62
N LEU A 18 -47.06 -1.01 -8.47
CA LEU A 18 -46.39 -0.99 -7.16
C LEU A 18 -45.50 -2.23 -6.95
N LEU A 19 -45.96 -3.40 -7.37
CA LEU A 19 -45.18 -4.65 -7.35
C LEU A 19 -43.97 -4.59 -8.31
N CYS A 20 -44.13 -4.01 -9.50
CA CYS A 20 -43.01 -3.81 -10.42
C CYS A 20 -41.98 -2.80 -9.86
N CYS A 21 -42.43 -1.70 -9.25
CA CYS A 21 -41.53 -0.76 -8.58
C CYS A 21 -40.77 -1.41 -7.42
N ALA A 22 -41.43 -2.24 -6.61
CA ALA A 22 -40.78 -2.98 -5.52
C ALA A 22 -39.74 -3.99 -6.05
N ALA A 23 -40.01 -4.67 -7.17
CA ALA A 23 -39.06 -5.58 -7.81
C ALA A 23 -37.84 -4.86 -8.41
N VAL A 24 -38.03 -3.66 -8.97
CA VAL A 24 -36.92 -2.83 -9.49
C VAL A 24 -36.06 -2.29 -8.34
N ILE A 25 -36.67 -1.89 -7.23
CA ILE A 25 -35.94 -1.45 -6.02
C ILE A 25 -35.19 -2.63 -5.39
N ALA A 26 -35.79 -3.81 -5.30
CA ALA A 26 -35.12 -5.02 -4.82
C ALA A 26 -33.97 -5.47 -5.75
N GLY A 27 -34.12 -5.31 -7.06
CA GLY A 27 -33.03 -5.55 -8.03
C GLY A 27 -31.88 -4.55 -7.87
N LEU A 28 -32.18 -3.26 -7.68
CA LEU A 28 -31.18 -2.22 -7.47
C LEU A 28 -30.45 -2.35 -6.12
N THR A 29 -31.12 -2.83 -5.06
CA THR A 29 -30.45 -3.10 -3.77
C THR A 29 -29.60 -4.36 -3.80
N THR A 30 -29.86 -5.33 -4.67
CA THR A 30 -28.94 -6.48 -4.86
C THR A 30 -27.64 -6.11 -5.58
N SER A 31 -27.63 -4.99 -6.32
CA SER A 31 -26.41 -4.40 -6.90
C SER A 31 -25.72 -3.37 -5.99
N MET A 32 -26.30 -3.03 -4.84
CA MET A 32 -25.64 -2.29 -3.76
C MET A 32 -25.33 -3.26 -2.63
N SER A 33 -24.28 -4.05 -2.82
CA SER A 33 -23.70 -4.91 -1.79
C SER A 33 -23.12 -4.04 -0.67
N SER A 34 -23.96 -3.60 0.26
CA SER A 34 -23.51 -3.10 1.56
C SER A 34 -23.04 -4.28 2.39
N TYR A 35 -21.73 -4.39 2.50
CA TYR A 35 -21.03 -4.47 3.79
C TYR A 35 -21.60 -5.48 4.80
N GLY A 36 -20.99 -6.65 4.83
CA GLY A 36 -21.14 -7.66 5.87
C GLY A 36 -19.83 -8.42 6.04
N ALA A 37 -19.24 -8.27 7.22
CA ALA A 37 -18.03 -8.89 7.72
C ALA A 37 -17.88 -10.38 7.31
N ASN A 38 -16.82 -10.68 6.55
CA ASN A 38 -16.05 -11.88 6.88
C ASN A 38 -15.20 -11.50 8.09
N GLU A 39 -15.45 -12.13 9.23
CA GLU A 39 -14.70 -11.93 10.47
C GLU A 39 -13.21 -12.37 10.42
N SER A 40 -12.57 -12.50 9.25
CA SER A 40 -11.18 -13.00 9.16
C SER A 40 -10.16 -12.05 8.54
N THR A 41 -10.57 -10.92 7.93
CA THR A 41 -9.63 -10.04 7.20
C THR A 41 -9.48 -8.66 7.85
N ILE A 42 -8.25 -8.19 7.93
CA ILE A 42 -7.85 -6.88 8.44
C ILE A 42 -8.12 -5.79 7.38
N PRO A 43 -8.80 -4.68 7.70
CA PRO A 43 -9.02 -3.60 6.74
C PRO A 43 -7.72 -3.04 6.16
N ILE A 44 -7.72 -2.80 4.84
CA ILE A 44 -6.60 -2.16 4.13
C ILE A 44 -6.96 -0.72 3.78
N TYR A 45 -6.04 0.20 4.03
CA TYR A 45 -6.08 1.59 3.56
C TYR A 45 -4.91 1.85 2.63
N PHE A 46 -5.18 2.40 1.44
CA PHE A 46 -4.14 2.90 0.54
C PHE A 46 -4.23 4.42 0.44
N GLU A 47 -3.14 5.13 0.77
CA GLU A 47 -3.09 6.61 0.78
C GLU A 47 -4.27 7.22 1.55
N GLY A 48 -4.58 6.62 2.73
CA GLY A 48 -5.69 7.03 3.58
C GLY A 48 -7.09 6.63 3.12
N LYS A 49 -7.25 6.05 1.92
CA LYS A 49 -8.55 5.57 1.42
C LYS A 49 -8.73 4.08 1.70
N ARG A 50 -9.87 3.71 2.30
CA ARG A 50 -10.20 2.30 2.55
C ARG A 50 -10.42 1.56 1.24
N LEU A 51 -9.83 0.38 1.12
CA LEU A 51 -10.07 -0.53 0.00
C LEU A 51 -11.21 -1.52 0.33
N SER A 52 -11.79 -2.12 -0.72
CA SER A 52 -12.82 -3.15 -0.58
C SER A 52 -12.27 -4.45 0.00
N GLU A 53 -11.03 -4.78 -0.37
CA GLU A 53 -10.32 -5.99 0.03
C GLU A 53 -9.66 -5.81 1.41
N GLY A 54 -9.69 -6.88 2.22
CA GLY A 54 -8.94 -6.97 3.47
C GLY A 54 -7.66 -7.80 3.31
N GLY A 55 -6.74 -7.65 4.26
CA GLY A 55 -5.50 -8.42 4.33
C GLY A 55 -5.42 -9.25 5.61
N TYR A 56 -4.22 -9.73 5.91
CA TYR A 56 -3.95 -10.55 7.10
C TYR A 56 -2.71 -10.05 7.81
N ILE A 57 -2.62 -10.24 9.11
CA ILE A 57 -1.42 -9.96 9.89
C ILE A 57 -0.94 -11.28 10.49
N VAL A 58 0.29 -11.68 10.19
CA VAL A 58 0.92 -12.87 10.80
C VAL A 58 2.29 -12.46 11.31
N ASN A 59 2.52 -12.62 12.61
CA ASN A 59 3.79 -12.25 13.26
C ASN A 59 4.22 -10.80 12.96
N GLN A 60 3.28 -9.86 12.99
CA GLN A 60 3.47 -8.43 12.65
C GLN A 60 3.80 -8.13 11.18
N THR A 61 3.89 -9.12 10.30
CA THR A 61 3.99 -8.91 8.86
C THR A 61 2.60 -8.68 8.26
N PRO A 62 2.37 -7.56 7.54
CA PRO A 62 1.17 -7.38 6.73
C PRO A 62 1.22 -8.30 5.50
N TYR A 63 0.17 -9.09 5.31
CA TYR A 63 -0.08 -9.87 4.12
C TYR A 63 -1.20 -9.20 3.33
N VAL A 64 -0.86 -8.71 2.14
CA VAL A 64 -1.78 -7.97 1.27
C VAL A 64 -2.21 -8.88 0.12
N PRO A 65 -3.50 -8.95 -0.25
CA PRO A 65 -3.94 -9.75 -1.38
C PRO A 65 -3.15 -9.44 -2.65
N LEU A 66 -2.78 -10.46 -3.41
CA LEU A 66 -2.02 -10.30 -4.65
C LEU A 66 -2.73 -9.38 -5.65
N SER A 67 -4.06 -9.47 -5.72
CA SER A 67 -4.90 -8.57 -6.53
C SER A 67 -4.72 -7.11 -6.15
N VAL A 68 -4.66 -6.80 -4.86
CA VAL A 68 -4.42 -5.45 -4.35
C VAL A 68 -2.99 -5.01 -4.69
N ALA A 69 -1.98 -5.83 -4.40
CA ALA A 69 -0.58 -5.51 -4.68
C ALA A 69 -0.33 -5.23 -6.17
N LYS A 70 -0.90 -6.04 -7.08
CA LYS A 70 -0.85 -5.82 -8.54
C LYS A 70 -1.56 -4.54 -8.99
N LYS A 71 -2.65 -4.17 -8.30
CA LYS A 71 -3.46 -3.00 -8.65
C LYS A 71 -2.83 -1.67 -8.25
N ILE A 72 -2.16 -1.60 -7.10
CA ILE A 72 -1.65 -0.34 -6.54
C ILE A 72 -0.11 -0.22 -6.62
N GLY A 73 0.61 -1.33 -6.74
CA GLY A 73 2.07 -1.38 -6.79
C GLY A 73 2.63 -1.45 -8.21
N GLU A 74 3.94 -1.26 -8.33
CA GLU A 74 4.70 -1.42 -9.56
C GLU A 74 5.07 -2.90 -9.75
N THR A 75 4.50 -3.58 -10.74
CA THR A 75 4.69 -5.04 -10.91
C THR A 75 5.29 -5.45 -12.26
N ASP A 76 5.55 -4.50 -13.17
CA ASP A 76 5.99 -4.77 -14.55
C ASP A 76 7.34 -5.51 -14.66
N LYS A 77 8.15 -5.46 -13.61
CA LYS A 77 9.48 -6.12 -13.53
C LYS A 77 9.47 -7.39 -12.69
N LEU A 78 8.29 -7.86 -12.27
CA LEU A 78 8.10 -9.01 -11.41
C LEU A 78 7.27 -10.07 -12.14
N VAL A 79 7.52 -11.34 -11.82
CA VAL A 79 6.68 -12.44 -12.32
C VAL A 79 6.00 -13.09 -11.13
N PHE A 80 4.69 -13.24 -11.20
CA PHE A 80 3.91 -13.92 -10.16
C PHE A 80 3.48 -15.27 -10.69
N ASP A 81 4.04 -16.34 -10.13
CA ASP A 81 3.60 -17.70 -10.35
C ASP A 81 2.55 -18.04 -9.29
N GLU A 82 1.27 -17.90 -9.66
CA GLU A 82 0.16 -18.13 -8.74
C GLU A 82 -0.07 -19.61 -8.45
N ASN A 83 0.37 -20.51 -9.36
CA ASN A 83 0.27 -21.96 -9.19
C ASN A 83 1.28 -22.43 -8.13
N GLU A 84 2.53 -21.99 -8.28
CA GLU A 84 3.61 -22.29 -7.34
C GLU A 84 3.62 -21.37 -6.11
N LYS A 85 2.74 -20.36 -6.09
CA LYS A 85 2.59 -19.36 -5.02
C LYS A 85 3.89 -18.62 -4.75
N LYS A 86 4.53 -18.09 -5.79
CA LYS A 86 5.83 -17.41 -5.72
C LYS A 86 5.80 -16.08 -6.47
N MET A 87 6.46 -15.07 -5.90
CA MET A 87 6.88 -13.87 -6.62
C MET A 87 8.34 -14.04 -7.02
N LEU A 88 8.60 -14.09 -8.32
CA LEU A 88 9.93 -14.22 -8.92
C LEU A 88 10.49 -12.84 -9.23
N ILE A 89 11.76 -12.66 -8.87
CA ILE A 89 12.48 -11.40 -8.94
C ILE A 89 13.78 -11.64 -9.72
N ASP A 90 13.84 -11.13 -10.94
CA ASP A 90 15.09 -11.09 -11.70
C ASP A 90 15.94 -9.92 -11.21
N LEU A 91 17.02 -10.24 -10.50
CA LEU A 91 17.90 -9.25 -9.86
C LEU A 91 18.61 -8.36 -10.88
N SER A 92 18.82 -8.82 -12.12
CA SER A 92 19.43 -8.02 -13.19
C SER A 92 18.55 -6.84 -13.61
N ARG A 93 17.22 -6.96 -13.41
CA ARG A 93 16.21 -5.97 -13.78
C ARG A 93 15.78 -5.06 -12.63
N GLN A 94 16.21 -5.38 -11.40
CA GLN A 94 15.86 -4.60 -10.22
C GLN A 94 16.81 -3.42 -9.98
N ASN A 95 16.30 -2.38 -9.34
CA ASN A 95 17.14 -1.27 -8.86
C ASN A 95 17.78 -1.61 -7.50
N ILE A 96 18.54 -2.70 -7.44
CA ILE A 96 19.29 -3.10 -6.24
C ILE A 96 20.60 -2.31 -6.15
N ARG A 97 20.95 -1.89 -4.93
CA ARG A 97 22.22 -1.28 -4.56
C ARG A 97 22.80 -2.04 -3.35
N MET A 98 24.06 -2.43 -3.47
CA MET A 98 24.83 -3.06 -2.40
C MET A 98 25.81 -2.04 -1.80
N ALA A 99 26.67 -2.49 -0.87
CA ALA A 99 27.64 -1.63 -0.18
C ALA A 99 28.52 -0.82 -1.14
N ASP A 100 28.85 -1.39 -2.30
CA ASP A 100 29.61 -0.75 -3.36
C ASP A 100 29.13 -1.17 -4.76
N LYS A 101 29.67 -0.49 -5.78
CA LYS A 101 29.32 -0.73 -7.18
C LYS A 101 29.76 -2.10 -7.66
N GLU A 102 30.93 -2.58 -7.27
CA GLU A 102 31.47 -3.86 -7.72
C GLU A 102 30.57 -5.01 -7.24
N THR A 103 30.19 -4.99 -5.97
CA THR A 103 29.24 -5.94 -5.37
C THR A 103 27.86 -5.82 -6.02
N THR A 104 27.39 -4.61 -6.31
CA THR A 104 26.12 -4.41 -7.02
C THR A 104 26.14 -5.03 -8.42
N ASP A 105 27.20 -4.78 -9.19
CA ASP A 105 27.37 -5.30 -10.55
C ASP A 105 27.51 -6.83 -10.53
N PHE A 106 28.25 -7.38 -9.55
CA PHE A 106 28.37 -8.82 -9.35
C PHE A 106 27.00 -9.47 -9.12
N VAL A 107 26.18 -8.92 -8.20
CA VAL A 107 24.85 -9.47 -7.90
C VAL A 107 23.91 -9.32 -9.10
N LYS A 108 23.92 -8.17 -9.79
CA LYS A 108 23.09 -7.98 -11.00
C LYS A 108 23.48 -8.93 -12.13
N LYS A 109 24.76 -9.31 -12.24
CA LYS A 109 25.26 -10.21 -13.29
C LYS A 109 25.04 -11.69 -12.97
N TYR A 110 25.24 -12.11 -11.71
CA TYR A 110 25.30 -13.53 -11.34
C TYR A 110 24.22 -13.98 -10.36
N GLY A 111 23.48 -13.06 -9.72
CA GLY A 111 22.46 -13.40 -8.72
C GLY A 111 21.21 -14.09 -9.29
N GLY A 112 20.97 -13.94 -10.60
CA GLY A 112 19.88 -14.61 -11.30
C GLY A 112 18.49 -14.22 -10.80
N THR A 113 17.58 -15.21 -10.77
CA THR A 113 16.21 -15.05 -10.29
C THR A 113 16.08 -15.60 -8.88
N VAL A 114 15.64 -14.77 -7.94
CA VAL A 114 15.25 -15.18 -6.60
C VAL A 114 13.72 -15.19 -6.46
N TYR A 115 13.20 -15.78 -5.39
CA TYR A 115 11.76 -15.80 -5.17
C TYR A 115 11.38 -15.47 -3.72
N ILE A 116 10.20 -14.87 -3.58
CA ILE A 116 9.52 -14.70 -2.30
C ILE A 116 8.28 -15.59 -2.29
N PRO A 117 8.10 -16.47 -1.29
CA PRO A 117 6.91 -17.29 -1.18
C PRO A 117 5.70 -16.43 -0.84
N LEU A 118 4.60 -16.69 -1.55
CA LEU A 118 3.28 -16.12 -1.30
C LEU A 118 2.48 -17.08 -0.43
N LYS A 119 1.54 -16.56 0.36
CA LYS A 119 0.77 -17.36 1.31
C LYS A 119 -0.72 -17.24 1.04
N THR A 120 -1.42 -18.38 1.06
CA THR A 120 -2.88 -18.41 0.91
C THR A 120 -3.55 -18.31 2.27
N PHE A 121 -4.56 -17.45 2.37
CA PHE A 121 -5.46 -17.34 3.52
C PHE A 121 -6.90 -17.32 2.99
N ASP A 122 -7.76 -18.20 3.50
CA ASP A 122 -9.17 -18.31 3.07
C ASP A 122 -9.35 -18.32 1.53
N GLY A 123 -8.46 -19.03 0.83
CA GLY A 123 -8.45 -19.10 -0.64
C GLY A 123 -7.86 -17.86 -1.35
N THR A 124 -7.52 -16.79 -0.63
CA THR A 124 -6.88 -15.59 -1.17
C THR A 124 -5.36 -15.71 -1.11
N LEU A 125 -4.68 -15.56 -2.25
CA LEU A 125 -3.22 -15.51 -2.32
C LEU A 125 -2.73 -14.12 -1.92
N CYS A 126 -1.83 -14.06 -0.93
CA CYS A 126 -1.34 -12.81 -0.34
C CYS A 126 0.18 -12.70 -0.41
N VAL A 127 0.64 -11.46 -0.54
CA VAL A 127 2.03 -11.03 -0.63
C VAL A 127 2.49 -10.56 0.77
N PRO A 128 3.59 -11.12 1.32
CA PRO A 128 4.19 -10.63 2.58
C PRO A 128 4.90 -9.31 2.34
N MET A 129 4.41 -8.22 2.94
CA MET A 129 4.85 -6.87 2.58
C MET A 129 6.21 -6.48 3.14
N ASP A 130 6.66 -7.04 4.27
CA ASP A 130 7.97 -6.72 4.87
C ASP A 130 9.14 -6.99 3.91
N VAL A 131 9.04 -8.06 3.13
CA VAL A 131 10.07 -8.46 2.16
C VAL A 131 9.72 -8.07 0.73
N SER A 132 8.44 -7.98 0.40
CA SER A 132 7.98 -7.74 -0.97
C SER A 132 7.80 -6.25 -1.29
N GLY A 133 7.55 -5.42 -0.27
CA GLY A 133 7.14 -4.03 -0.42
C GLY A 133 8.07 -3.21 -1.31
N GLN A 134 9.40 -3.35 -1.11
CA GLN A 134 10.40 -2.67 -1.92
C GLN A 134 10.33 -3.00 -3.43
N PHE A 135 9.97 -4.25 -3.76
CA PHE A 135 9.93 -4.72 -5.14
C PHE A 135 8.67 -4.25 -5.84
N VAL A 136 7.55 -4.18 -5.12
CA VAL A 136 6.27 -3.65 -5.63
C VAL A 136 6.12 -2.13 -5.45
N LYS A 137 7.16 -1.46 -4.95
CA LYS A 137 7.18 -0.02 -4.62
C LYS A 137 6.01 0.41 -3.71
N LEU A 138 5.75 -0.37 -2.66
CA LEU A 138 4.75 -0.08 -1.64
C LEU A 138 5.37 -0.22 -0.24
N HIS A 139 5.00 0.69 0.65
CA HIS A 139 5.29 0.58 2.08
C HIS A 139 4.00 0.24 2.83
N ALA A 140 3.95 -0.93 3.47
CA ALA A 140 2.81 -1.36 4.27
C ALA A 140 3.20 -1.43 5.75
N TYR A 141 2.33 -0.93 6.62
CA TYR A 141 2.53 -0.92 8.07
C TYR A 141 1.21 -1.12 8.80
N ILE A 142 1.29 -1.55 10.06
CA ILE A 142 0.12 -1.79 10.91
C ILE A 142 -0.12 -0.54 11.77
N SER A 143 -1.35 -0.05 11.81
CA SER A 143 -1.76 1.06 12.67
C SER A 143 -3.22 0.88 13.08
N ASP A 144 -3.47 0.94 14.39
CA ASP A 144 -4.80 0.79 15.00
C ASP A 144 -5.54 -0.48 14.55
N GLY A 145 -4.82 -1.60 14.44
CA GLY A 145 -5.38 -2.88 13.99
C GLY A 145 -5.77 -2.91 12.50
N THR A 146 -5.27 -1.97 11.70
CA THR A 146 -5.49 -1.90 10.25
C THR A 146 -4.15 -1.98 9.50
N ILE A 147 -4.20 -2.44 8.25
CA ILE A 147 -3.06 -2.39 7.33
C ILE A 147 -3.14 -1.08 6.56
N ARG A 148 -2.10 -0.26 6.64
CA ARG A 148 -1.98 0.99 5.90
C ARG A 148 -0.87 0.85 4.88
N ILE A 149 -1.14 1.28 3.66
CA ILE A 149 -0.24 1.17 2.52
C ILE A 149 -0.09 2.57 1.91
N ASN A 150 1.15 2.96 1.68
CA ASN A 150 1.48 4.12 0.87
C ASN A 150 2.37 3.67 -0.30
N ARG A 151 2.45 4.47 -1.35
CA ARG A 151 3.50 4.27 -2.34
C ARG A 151 4.84 4.43 -1.65
N ALA A 152 5.76 3.51 -1.92
CA ALA A 152 7.16 3.79 -1.67
C ALA A 152 7.54 4.80 -2.75
N ASP A 153 7.86 6.04 -2.37
CA ASP A 153 8.24 7.05 -3.34
C ASP A 153 9.36 6.48 -4.22
N SER A 154 9.04 6.27 -5.50
CA SER A 154 9.95 5.71 -6.50
C SER A 154 11.14 6.64 -6.78
N THR A 155 11.14 7.83 -6.17
CA THR A 155 12.38 8.53 -5.92
C THR A 155 13.18 7.75 -4.90
N ASP A 156 13.99 6.82 -5.41
CA ASP A 156 15.29 6.44 -4.88
C ASP A 156 16.20 7.70 -4.77
N LYS A 157 15.70 8.81 -4.21
CA LYS A 157 16.47 9.97 -3.76
C LYS A 157 17.09 9.57 -2.43
N ALA A 158 17.93 8.54 -2.48
CA ALA A 158 18.96 8.39 -1.48
C ALA A 158 19.77 9.68 -1.54
N ALA A 159 19.76 10.43 -0.46
CA ALA A 159 20.50 11.67 -0.33
C ALA A 159 21.62 11.46 0.66
N ARG A 160 22.77 12.06 0.39
CA ARG A 160 23.88 12.07 1.33
C ARG A 160 23.78 13.31 2.20
N VAL A 161 23.77 13.13 3.51
CA VAL A 161 23.91 14.23 4.47
C VAL A 161 25.24 14.92 4.19
N THR A 162 25.23 16.19 3.80
CA THR A 162 26.47 16.94 3.52
C THR A 162 26.93 17.72 4.75
N GLU A 163 25.99 18.15 5.60
CA GLU A 163 26.30 18.92 6.80
C GLU A 163 26.79 18.06 7.98
N ARG A 164 27.75 18.60 8.75
CA ARG A 164 28.34 17.91 9.91
C ARG A 164 27.44 17.85 11.15
N ASP A 165 26.41 18.69 11.20
CA ASP A 165 25.50 18.81 12.36
C ASP A 165 24.02 18.75 11.92
N ALA A 166 23.74 18.00 10.85
CA ALA A 166 22.37 17.75 10.43
C ALA A 166 21.59 17.08 11.58
N LYS A 167 20.35 17.54 11.77
CA LYS A 167 19.48 17.09 12.86
C LYS A 167 18.22 16.48 12.29
N LEU A 168 17.94 15.24 12.68
CA LEU A 168 16.68 14.58 12.43
C LEU A 168 15.70 14.93 13.54
N VAL A 169 14.63 15.63 13.19
CA VAL A 169 13.56 16.01 14.10
C VAL A 169 12.37 15.08 13.86
N PRO A 170 11.88 14.30 14.84
CA PRO A 170 10.82 13.33 14.58
C PRO A 170 9.47 13.97 14.22
N ASN A 171 9.18 15.17 14.74
CA ASN A 171 7.95 15.90 14.45
C ASN A 171 8.17 17.43 14.46
N LEU A 172 7.69 18.11 13.42
CA LEU A 172 7.76 19.58 13.28
C LEU A 172 6.71 20.36 14.11
N SER A 173 5.63 19.71 14.54
CA SER A 173 4.48 20.36 15.20
C SER A 173 4.37 20.09 16.71
N SER A 174 5.31 19.36 17.30
CA SER A 174 5.26 18.97 18.70
C SER A 174 5.43 20.18 19.64
N LYS A 175 4.44 20.42 20.51
CA LYS A 175 4.57 21.34 21.67
C LYS A 175 5.55 20.83 22.73
N VAL A 176 5.93 19.55 22.66
CA VAL A 176 6.93 18.93 23.53
C VAL A 176 8.29 18.98 22.85
N LYS A 177 9.29 19.54 23.53
CA LYS A 177 10.68 19.57 23.05
C LYS A 177 11.17 18.12 22.92
N GLN A 178 11.26 17.62 21.69
CA GLN A 178 11.91 16.35 21.39
C GLN A 178 13.40 16.60 21.16
N ASN A 179 14.24 15.70 21.65
CA ASN A 179 15.67 15.78 21.39
C ASN A 179 15.91 15.38 19.92
N PRO A 180 16.46 16.27 19.08
CA PRO A 180 16.82 15.90 17.73
C PRO A 180 17.92 14.84 17.75
N ILE A 181 17.83 13.91 16.81
CA ILE A 181 18.85 12.88 16.60
C ILE A 181 19.91 13.48 15.69
N LYS A 182 21.18 13.37 16.08
CA LYS A 182 22.29 13.85 15.26
C LYS A 182 22.52 12.90 14.09
N LEU A 183 22.61 13.44 12.89
CA LEU A 183 23.09 12.74 11.69
C LEU A 183 24.53 13.16 11.42
N ASN A 184 25.33 12.23 10.91
CA ASN A 184 26.70 12.49 10.52
C ASN A 184 26.78 12.87 9.03
N SER A 185 27.74 13.74 8.71
CA SER A 185 28.08 14.00 7.31
C SER A 185 28.53 12.70 6.65
N GLY A 186 27.97 12.40 5.48
CA GLY A 186 28.18 11.16 4.77
C GLY A 186 27.08 10.12 4.96
N ASP A 187 26.21 10.27 5.97
CA ASP A 187 25.09 9.37 6.20
C ASP A 187 24.16 9.34 4.97
N ILE A 188 23.66 8.15 4.66
CA ILE A 188 22.68 7.95 3.59
C ILE A 188 21.30 7.95 4.22
N VAL A 189 20.40 8.77 3.66
CA VAL A 189 18.99 8.80 4.04
C VAL A 189 18.12 8.66 2.81
N TYR A 190 16.92 8.12 2.98
CA TYR A 190 15.92 7.99 1.93
C TYR A 190 14.88 9.10 2.07
N ILE A 191 14.71 9.91 1.04
CA ILE A 191 13.69 10.98 1.05
C ILE A 191 12.30 10.36 0.84
N LEU A 192 11.45 10.49 1.86
CA LEU A 192 10.05 10.04 1.92
C LEU A 192 9.04 11.16 1.60
N GLY A 193 9.52 12.35 1.28
CA GLY A 193 8.68 13.52 1.02
C GLY A 193 9.44 14.84 1.20
N GLU A 194 8.94 15.89 0.57
CA GLU A 194 9.56 17.21 0.54
C GLU A 194 8.53 18.30 0.86
N THR A 195 8.98 19.31 1.59
CA THR A 195 8.27 20.57 1.85
C THR A 195 9.23 21.73 1.55
N ASP A 196 8.73 22.96 1.56
CA ASP A 196 9.56 24.15 1.26
C ASP A 196 10.86 24.23 2.09
N ASN A 197 10.85 23.74 3.34
CA ASN A 197 11.97 23.89 4.27
C ASN A 197 12.53 22.57 4.82
N TYR A 198 11.86 21.44 4.58
CA TYR A 198 12.25 20.13 5.13
C TYR A 198 12.05 18.99 4.14
N TYR A 199 13.00 18.05 4.17
CA TYR A 199 12.80 16.69 3.70
C TYR A 199 12.31 15.83 4.85
N ARG A 200 11.26 15.04 4.60
CA ARG A 200 10.93 13.89 5.42
C ARG A 200 11.81 12.73 4.96
N VAL A 201 12.58 12.14 5.87
CA VAL A 201 13.58 11.13 5.53
C VAL A 201 13.48 9.91 6.44
N GLU A 202 13.97 8.79 5.93
CA GLU A 202 14.23 7.56 6.66
C GLU A 202 15.74 7.27 6.67
N THR A 203 16.32 7.00 7.84
CA THR A 203 17.71 6.57 7.94
C THR A 203 17.85 5.08 7.63
N GLN A 204 19.08 4.60 7.45
CA GLN A 204 19.35 3.16 7.27
C GLN A 204 18.89 2.30 8.46
N ASP A 205 18.78 2.88 9.66
CA ASP A 205 18.26 2.24 10.87
C ASP A 205 16.73 2.36 11.01
N ALA A 206 16.02 2.66 9.92
CA ALA A 206 14.56 2.84 9.86
C ALA A 206 14.01 3.96 10.77
N LEU A 207 14.84 4.95 11.15
CA LEU A 207 14.38 6.12 11.88
C LEU A 207 13.77 7.12 10.90
N THR A 208 12.51 7.47 11.11
CA THR A 208 11.82 8.48 10.31
C THR A 208 11.81 9.84 11.02
N GLY A 209 12.05 10.91 10.28
CA GLY A 209 11.92 12.28 10.78
C GLY A 209 12.07 13.32 9.68
N TYR A 210 12.28 14.57 10.09
CA TYR A 210 12.44 15.73 9.23
C TYR A 210 13.84 16.31 9.35
N VAL A 211 14.45 16.66 8.22
CA VAL A 211 15.75 17.33 8.14
C VAL A 211 15.61 18.53 7.21
N MET A 212 16.36 19.61 7.47
CA MET A 212 16.27 20.84 6.69
C MET A 212 16.78 20.65 5.25
N THR A 213 16.14 21.32 4.28
CA THR A 213 16.40 21.14 2.85
C THR A 213 17.84 21.49 2.41
N VAL A 214 18.52 22.39 3.12
CA VAL A 214 19.91 22.82 2.81
C VAL A 214 20.99 21.79 3.14
N SER A 215 20.64 20.70 3.83
CA SER A 215 21.63 19.75 4.37
C SER A 215 22.01 18.59 3.42
N TYR A 216 21.63 18.64 2.13
CA TYR A 216 21.78 17.53 1.19
C TYR A 216 22.26 17.90 -0.22
N THR A 217 22.78 16.90 -0.92
CA THR A 217 22.93 16.89 -2.39
C THR A 217 22.29 15.61 -2.93
N HIS A 218 21.52 15.73 -4.02
CA HIS A 218 20.95 14.56 -4.69
C HIS A 218 22.07 13.69 -5.27
N LEU A 219 22.00 12.37 -5.03
CA LEU A 219 22.90 11.37 -5.62
C LEU A 219 22.36 10.87 -6.96
#